data_AF-A0A412HMG3-F1
#
_entry.id   AF-A0A412HMG3-F1
#
_cell.length_a   1.000
_cell.length_b   1.000
_cell.length_c   1.000
_cell.angle_alpha   90.00
_cell.angle_beta   90.00
_cell.angle_gamma   90.00
#
_symmetry.space_group_name_H-M   'P 1'
#
loop_
_entity.id
_entity.type
_entity.pdbx_description
1 polymer ?
#
loop_
_entity_poly.entity_id
_entity_poly.type
_entity_poly.pdbx_seq_one_letter_code
_entity_poly.pdbx_strand_id
1 'polypeptide(L)'
;MGYQESLIRVNCLAEIAGIEKAIAESEELQTLEYLVCVCGAKAKVDLYRDNTFTGSRPLSDIKPNEKPIIKAGDLFAVVAGARLYQPFLWIDCIAGISDPGYKEIIEDFPLDMPRQEADIHPDEAKQAEIFMRRSLNQSYSRVMRGEHPIQLPDEFINPPVPNLESPMGC
;
A
#
# COMPACT_ATOMS: atom_id res chain seq x y z
N MET A 1 -0.12 -13.19 -17.97
CA MET A 1 0.72 -12.53 -16.96
C MET A 1 0.07 -12.82 -15.61
N GLY A 2 0.80 -13.42 -14.66
CA GLY A 2 0.24 -13.69 -13.33
C GLY A 2 0.05 -12.36 -12.61
N TYR A 3 -1.17 -12.09 -12.15
CA TYR A 3 -1.42 -10.95 -11.27
C TYR A 3 -0.62 -11.16 -9.99
N GLN A 4 0.14 -10.15 -9.60
CA GLN A 4 0.83 -10.15 -8.32
C GLN A 4 0.25 -9.07 -7.44
N GLU A 5 -0.07 -9.49 -6.23
CA GLU A 5 -0.59 -8.64 -5.19
C GLU A 5 0.57 -8.11 -4.34
N SER A 6 0.40 -6.86 -3.94
CA SER A 6 1.32 -6.10 -3.13
C SER A 6 0.59 -5.57 -1.92
N LEU A 7 1.26 -5.60 -0.77
CA LEU A 7 0.81 -4.98 0.45
C LEU A 7 1.44 -3.58 0.56
N ILE A 8 0.59 -2.56 0.67
CA ILE A 8 0.99 -1.20 1.01
C ILE A 8 0.57 -0.95 2.45
N ARG A 9 1.54 -0.80 3.35
CA ARG A 9 1.25 -0.56 4.78
C ARG A 9 0.58 0.81 4.96
N VAL A 10 -0.44 0.84 5.81
CA VAL A 10 -1.19 2.04 6.19
C VAL A 10 -1.33 2.13 7.71
N ASN A 11 -1.61 3.32 8.23
CA ASN A 11 -1.82 3.54 9.66
C ASN A 11 -3.30 3.41 10.07
N CYS A 12 -4.22 3.67 9.16
CA CYS A 12 -5.66 3.58 9.42
C CYS A 12 -6.45 3.15 8.16
N LEU A 13 -7.74 2.86 8.32
CA LEU A 13 -8.58 2.42 7.21
C LEU A 13 -8.84 3.53 6.19
N ALA A 14 -8.91 4.79 6.62
CA ALA A 14 -9.12 5.93 5.73
C ALA A 14 -7.99 6.10 4.70
N GLU A 15 -6.75 5.80 5.08
CA GLU A 15 -5.61 5.84 4.15
C GLU A 15 -5.77 4.84 2.98
N ILE A 16 -6.44 3.69 3.21
CA ILE A 16 -6.71 2.69 2.15
C ILE A 16 -7.61 3.30 1.07
N ALA A 17 -8.64 4.06 1.46
CA ALA A 17 -9.52 4.74 0.51
C ALA A 17 -8.78 5.84 -0.27
N GLY A 18 -7.86 6.55 0.39
CA GLY A 18 -6.96 7.50 -0.28
C GLY A 18 -6.10 6.84 -1.36
N ILE A 19 -5.50 5.69 -1.04
CA ILE A 19 -4.73 4.88 -2.00
C ILE A 19 -5.60 4.37 -3.14
N GLU A 20 -6.80 3.84 -2.83
CA GLU A 20 -7.75 3.38 -3.81
C GLU A 20 -8.07 4.48 -4.83
N LYS A 21 -8.45 5.66 -4.33
CA LYS A 21 -8.78 6.82 -5.15
C LYS A 21 -7.60 7.26 -6.00
N ALA A 22 -6.40 7.34 -5.42
CA ALA A 22 -5.19 7.69 -6.15
C ALA A 22 -4.88 6.76 -7.32
N ILE A 23 -5.16 5.46 -7.17
CA ILE A 23 -5.00 4.48 -8.25
C ILE A 23 -6.11 4.62 -9.29
N ALA A 24 -7.37 4.70 -8.84
CA ALA A 24 -8.53 4.77 -9.73
C ALA A 24 -8.51 6.03 -10.62
N GLU A 25 -8.08 7.16 -10.09
CA GLU A 25 -8.03 8.46 -10.78
C GLU A 25 -6.70 8.72 -11.52
N SER A 26 -5.79 7.74 -11.54
CA SER A 26 -4.52 7.88 -12.27
C SER A 26 -4.67 7.47 -13.74
N GLU A 27 -4.89 8.45 -14.62
CA GLU A 27 -4.92 8.24 -16.09
C GLU A 27 -3.64 7.58 -16.63
N GLU A 28 -2.52 7.82 -15.96
CA GLU A 28 -1.18 7.39 -16.37
C GLU A 28 -0.91 5.93 -15.99
N LEU A 29 -1.61 5.42 -14.96
CA LEU A 29 -1.68 4.00 -14.67
C LEU A 29 -2.65 3.29 -15.62
N GLN A 30 -3.84 3.87 -15.83
CA GLN A 30 -4.85 3.30 -16.73
C GLN A 30 -4.31 3.05 -18.16
N THR A 31 -3.29 3.80 -18.58
CA THR A 31 -2.69 3.71 -19.92
C THR A 31 -1.54 2.71 -20.04
N LEU A 32 -0.83 2.38 -18.96
CA LEU A 32 0.37 1.52 -19.04
C LEU A 32 0.20 0.14 -18.37
N GLU A 33 -0.47 0.06 -17.22
CA GLU A 33 -0.56 -1.18 -16.45
C GLU A 33 -1.86 -1.22 -15.63
N TYR A 34 -2.53 -2.37 -15.60
CA TYR A 34 -3.75 -2.54 -14.82
C TYR A 34 -3.41 -2.66 -13.33
N LEU A 35 -3.20 -1.51 -12.66
CA LEU A 35 -3.15 -1.41 -11.20
C LEU A 35 -4.56 -1.23 -10.64
N VAL A 36 -4.89 -2.00 -9.61
CA VAL A 36 -6.19 -1.94 -8.93
C VAL A 36 -5.99 -2.15 -7.44
N CYS A 37 -6.63 -1.31 -6.62
CA CYS A 37 -6.79 -1.60 -5.20
C CYS A 37 -7.91 -2.64 -5.05
N VAL A 38 -7.58 -3.81 -4.49
CA VAL A 38 -8.45 -4.99 -4.48
C VAL A 38 -9.28 -5.03 -3.20
N CYS A 39 -8.62 -4.86 -2.05
CA CYS A 39 -9.21 -4.92 -0.73
C CYS A 39 -8.32 -4.20 0.29
N GLY A 40 -8.84 -4.02 1.49
CA GLY A 40 -8.00 -3.81 2.66
C GLY A 40 -7.66 -5.14 3.31
N ALA A 41 -6.50 -5.20 3.95
CA ALA A 41 -6.01 -6.39 4.63
C ALA A 41 -5.45 -6.06 6.01
N LYS A 42 -5.54 -7.01 6.93
CA LYS A 42 -4.96 -6.96 8.26
C LYS A 42 -4.14 -8.20 8.53
N ALA A 43 -2.91 -8.03 9.01
CA ALA A 43 -2.08 -9.15 9.43
C ALA A 43 -2.64 -9.79 10.71
N LYS A 44 -2.85 -11.11 10.69
CA LYS A 44 -3.32 -11.88 11.86
C LYS A 44 -2.17 -12.33 12.75
N VAL A 45 -0.97 -12.44 12.16
CA VAL A 45 0.26 -12.91 12.81
C VAL A 45 1.45 -12.06 12.35
N ASP A 46 2.57 -12.20 13.04
CA ASP A 46 3.84 -11.60 12.61
C ASP A 46 4.34 -12.27 11.32
N LEU A 47 4.72 -11.48 10.32
CA LEU A 47 5.23 -11.94 9.03
C LEU A 47 6.68 -11.53 8.81
N TYR A 48 7.44 -12.41 8.16
CA TYR A 48 8.89 -12.33 8.06
C TYR A 48 9.33 -12.27 6.61
N ARG A 49 10.55 -11.77 6.38
CA ARG A 49 11.07 -11.62 5.03
C ARG A 49 11.55 -12.95 4.46
N ASP A 50 11.12 -13.24 3.24
CA ASP A 50 11.76 -14.21 2.37
C ASP A 50 12.74 -13.50 1.43
N ASN A 51 14.01 -13.88 1.49
CA ASN A 51 15.05 -13.31 0.63
C ASN A 51 15.18 -14.06 -0.71
N THR A 52 14.39 -15.13 -0.92
CA THR A 52 14.40 -15.95 -2.13
C THR A 52 13.40 -15.45 -3.19
N PHE A 53 12.50 -14.52 -2.84
CA PHE A 53 11.43 -13.98 -3.70
C PHE A 53 10.50 -15.08 -4.27
N THR A 54 10.42 -16.22 -3.59
CA THR A 54 9.58 -17.36 -3.99
C THR A 54 8.56 -17.77 -2.94
N GLY A 55 8.45 -17.03 -1.82
CA GLY A 55 7.54 -17.35 -0.71
C GLY A 55 7.71 -18.77 -0.18
N SER A 56 8.94 -19.31 -0.29
CA SER A 56 9.25 -20.72 -0.12
C SER A 56 9.95 -21.03 1.19
N ARG A 57 10.47 -20.00 1.89
CA ARG A 57 11.08 -20.20 3.19
C ARG A 57 9.99 -20.54 4.22
N PRO A 58 10.00 -21.74 4.85
CA PRO A 58 8.94 -22.12 5.77
C PRO A 58 9.01 -21.32 7.08
N LEU A 59 7.88 -21.23 7.81
CA LEU A 59 7.82 -20.53 9.10
C LEU A 59 8.72 -21.20 10.15
N SER A 60 8.93 -22.52 10.05
CA SER A 60 9.83 -23.27 10.94
C SER A 60 11.28 -22.81 10.87
N ASP A 61 11.69 -22.17 9.77
CA ASP A 61 13.05 -21.70 9.55
C ASP A 61 13.29 -20.28 10.08
N ILE A 62 12.27 -19.65 10.66
CA ILE A 62 12.39 -18.35 11.30
C ILE A 62 13.18 -18.52 12.61
N LYS A 63 14.26 -17.77 12.74
CA LYS A 63 15.09 -17.83 13.95
C LYS A 63 14.35 -17.13 15.11
N PRO A 64 14.49 -17.60 16.37
CA PRO A 64 13.82 -16.99 17.52
C PRO A 64 14.04 -15.48 17.71
N ASN A 65 15.16 -14.95 17.21
CA ASN A 65 15.54 -13.53 17.35
C ASN A 65 15.33 -12.72 16.06
N GLU A 66 14.77 -13.32 15.03
CA GLU A 66 14.47 -12.61 13.79
C GLU A 66 13.33 -11.62 14.01
N LYS A 67 13.47 -10.41 13.47
CA LYS A 67 12.45 -9.37 13.61
C LYS A 67 11.45 -9.47 12.47
N PRO A 68 10.14 -9.40 12.75
CA PRO A 68 9.14 -9.37 11.70
C PRO A 68 9.26 -8.08 10.87
N ILE A 69 8.92 -8.17 9.59
CA ILE A 69 8.76 -7.02 8.71
C ILE A 69 7.34 -6.45 8.77
N ILE A 70 6.37 -7.30 9.14
CA ILE A 70 4.97 -6.98 9.39
C ILE A 70 4.59 -7.57 10.74
N LYS A 71 4.01 -6.77 11.62
CA LYS A 71 3.50 -7.22 12.91
C LYS A 71 2.03 -7.60 12.81
N ALA A 72 1.61 -8.53 13.66
CA ALA A 72 0.20 -8.81 13.86
C ALA A 72 -0.57 -7.51 14.18
N GLY A 73 -1.68 -7.30 13.49
CA GLY A 73 -2.51 -6.11 13.59
C GLY A 73 -2.19 -5.00 12.59
N ASP A 74 -1.05 -5.05 11.90
CA ASP A 74 -0.74 -4.09 10.85
C ASP A 74 -1.79 -4.12 9.73
N LEU A 75 -2.11 -2.94 9.19
CA LEU A 75 -3.10 -2.74 8.14
C LEU A 75 -2.42 -2.48 6.79
N PHE A 76 -3.08 -2.91 5.72
CA PHE A 76 -2.59 -2.79 4.36
C PHE A 76 -3.71 -2.43 3.38
N ALA A 77 -3.37 -1.64 2.37
CA ALA A 77 -4.08 -1.66 1.09
C ALA A 77 -3.47 -2.77 0.21
N VAL A 78 -4.31 -3.68 -0.29
CA VAL A 78 -3.89 -4.72 -1.22
C VAL A 78 -4.04 -4.19 -2.64
N VAL A 79 -2.94 -4.14 -3.38
CA VAL A 79 -2.90 -3.63 -4.75
C VAL A 79 -2.39 -4.71 -5.68
N ALA A 80 -3.16 -5.01 -6.73
CA ALA A 80 -2.78 -5.93 -7.78
C ALA A 80 -2.38 -5.16 -9.04
N GLY A 81 -1.33 -5.60 -9.72
CA GLY A 81 -0.89 -5.07 -11.01
C GLY A 81 0.56 -5.41 -11.31
N ALA A 82 1.15 -4.74 -12.29
CA ALA A 82 2.50 -5.06 -12.74
C ALA A 82 3.61 -4.38 -11.90
N ARG A 83 4.78 -5.02 -11.88
CA ARG A 83 5.86 -4.87 -10.87
C ARG A 83 6.62 -3.53 -10.92
N LEU A 84 6.16 -2.54 -11.68
CA LEU A 84 6.96 -1.36 -11.99
C LEU A 84 7.01 -0.31 -10.88
N TYR A 85 6.17 -0.43 -9.85
CA TYR A 85 6.00 0.61 -8.84
C TYR A 85 6.55 0.18 -7.46
N GLN A 86 7.27 1.10 -6.82
CA GLN A 86 7.66 1.04 -5.40
C GLN A 86 6.81 2.09 -4.68
N PRO A 87 6.37 1.88 -3.41
CA PRO A 87 7.04 1.12 -2.35
C PRO A 87 6.30 -0.15 -1.90
N PHE A 88 6.04 -1.07 -2.83
CA PHE A 88 5.26 -2.28 -2.57
C PHE A 88 6.04 -3.36 -1.82
N LEU A 89 5.40 -4.02 -0.85
CA LEU A 89 5.86 -5.32 -0.37
C LEU A 89 5.11 -6.41 -1.15
N TRP A 90 5.85 -7.17 -1.96
CA TRP A 90 5.25 -8.29 -2.69
C TRP A 90 4.98 -9.46 -1.75
N ILE A 91 3.83 -10.11 -1.96
CA ILE A 91 3.39 -11.23 -1.12
C ILE A 91 4.36 -12.44 -1.25
N ASP A 92 5.02 -12.60 -2.41
CA ASP A 92 6.06 -13.62 -2.64
C ASP A 92 7.38 -13.36 -1.86
N CYS A 93 7.50 -12.20 -1.22
CA CYS A 93 8.62 -11.85 -0.33
C CYS A 93 8.32 -12.14 1.14
N ILE A 94 7.20 -12.80 1.44
CA ILE A 94 6.79 -13.15 2.80
C ILE A 94 7.13 -14.63 3.06
N ALA A 95 7.95 -14.86 4.07
CA ALA A 95 8.32 -16.20 4.50
C ALA A 95 7.09 -16.93 5.04
N GLY A 96 6.95 -18.19 4.63
CA GLY A 96 5.90 -19.06 5.08
C GLY A 96 4.54 -18.69 4.52
N ILE A 97 4.42 -17.81 3.52
CA ILE A 97 3.12 -17.50 2.91
C ILE A 97 2.45 -18.74 2.29
N SER A 98 3.25 -19.74 1.92
CA SER A 98 2.79 -21.01 1.38
C SER A 98 2.56 -22.10 2.44
N ASP A 99 3.04 -21.88 3.67
CA ASP A 99 3.05 -22.89 4.75
C ASP A 99 1.68 -22.98 5.45
N PRO A 100 1.17 -21.91 6.09
CA PRO A 100 -0.26 -21.75 6.29
C PRO A 100 -0.93 -21.33 4.98
N GLY A 101 -2.25 -21.48 4.90
CA GLY A 101 -2.99 -20.79 3.86
C GLY A 101 -3.01 -19.28 4.07
N TYR A 102 -3.33 -18.53 3.02
CA TYR A 102 -3.42 -17.07 3.07
C TYR A 102 -4.40 -16.55 4.15
N LYS A 103 -5.53 -17.25 4.36
CA LYS A 103 -6.58 -16.84 5.31
C LYS A 103 -6.18 -17.00 6.78
N GLU A 104 -5.14 -17.78 7.03
CA GLU A 104 -4.57 -18.02 8.34
C GLU A 104 -3.64 -16.86 8.73
N ILE A 105 -3.03 -16.18 7.75
CA ILE A 105 -2.04 -15.11 7.95
C ILE A 105 -2.60 -13.70 7.73
N ILE A 106 -3.54 -13.53 6.81
CA ILE A 106 -4.17 -12.26 6.45
C ILE A 106 -5.69 -12.37 6.60
N GLU A 107 -6.30 -11.31 7.12
CA GLU A 107 -7.74 -11.06 7.09
C GLU A 107 -8.02 -9.97 6.05
N ASP A 108 -8.78 -10.30 5.01
CA ASP A 108 -9.24 -9.34 4.01
C ASP A 108 -10.59 -8.73 4.40
N PHE A 109 -10.79 -7.46 4.06
CA PHE A 109 -12.07 -6.77 4.20
C PHE A 109 -12.39 -5.91 2.97
N PRO A 110 -13.68 -5.74 2.63
CA PRO A 110 -14.10 -5.00 1.45
C PRO A 110 -13.76 -3.51 1.58
N LEU A 111 -13.53 -2.86 0.43
CA LEU A 111 -13.18 -1.44 0.35
C LEU A 111 -14.29 -0.50 0.83
N ASP A 112 -15.52 -0.98 0.95
CA ASP A 112 -16.63 -0.21 1.51
C ASP A 112 -16.34 0.28 2.95
N MET A 113 -15.59 -0.51 3.74
CA MET A 113 -15.23 -0.13 5.11
C MET A 113 -14.20 1.02 5.14
N PRO A 114 -13.06 0.95 4.43
CA PRO A 114 -12.18 2.11 4.20
C PRO A 114 -12.88 3.38 3.70
N ARG A 115 -13.81 3.25 2.75
CA ARG A 115 -14.54 4.40 2.20
C ARG A 115 -15.40 5.09 3.26
N GLN A 116 -16.09 4.31 4.09
CA GLN A 116 -16.84 4.85 5.24
C GLN A 116 -15.90 5.54 6.25
N GLU A 117 -14.73 4.95 6.51
CA GLU A 117 -13.74 5.58 7.40
C GLU A 117 -13.23 6.91 6.85
N ALA A 118 -13.04 7.01 5.53
CA ALA A 118 -12.61 8.24 4.87
C ALA A 118 -13.63 9.39 4.98
N ASP A 119 -14.92 9.08 5.08
CA ASP A 119 -15.95 10.09 5.36
C ASP A 119 -15.80 10.68 6.77
N ILE A 120 -15.28 9.89 7.72
CA ILE A 120 -15.04 10.29 9.12
C ILE A 120 -13.67 10.99 9.25
N HIS A 121 -12.66 10.49 8.53
CA HIS A 121 -11.27 10.93 8.59
C HIS A 121 -10.76 11.37 7.19
N PRO A 122 -11.35 12.44 6.60
CA PRO A 122 -11.06 12.84 5.22
C PRO A 122 -9.62 13.33 5.03
N ASP A 123 -9.00 13.91 6.07
CA ASP A 123 -7.63 14.42 6.00
C ASP A 123 -6.61 13.27 5.84
N GLU A 124 -6.78 12.17 6.58
CA GLU A 124 -5.95 10.96 6.47
C GLU A 124 -6.04 10.36 5.07
N ALA A 125 -7.27 10.24 4.55
CA ALA A 125 -7.51 9.76 3.19
C ALA A 125 -6.85 10.67 2.14
N LYS A 126 -6.99 12.00 2.26
CA LYS A 126 -6.39 12.94 1.29
C LYS A 126 -4.86 12.93 1.36
N GLN A 127 -4.26 12.80 2.55
CA GLN A 127 -2.81 12.69 2.68
C GLN A 127 -2.28 11.42 2.02
N ALA A 128 -2.95 10.28 2.22
CA ALA A 128 -2.61 9.02 1.56
C ALA A 128 -2.77 9.10 0.04
N GLU A 129 -3.86 9.71 -0.44
CA GLU A 129 -4.09 9.97 -1.87
C GLU A 129 -2.93 10.77 -2.47
N ILE A 130 -2.52 11.85 -1.78
CA ILE A 130 -1.43 12.70 -2.24
C ILE A 130 -0.11 11.94 -2.31
N PHE A 131 0.24 11.24 -1.23
CA PHE A 131 1.46 10.45 -1.16
C PHE A 131 1.52 9.39 -2.27
N MET A 132 0.40 8.71 -2.50
CA MET A 132 0.33 7.65 -3.50
C MET A 132 0.46 8.21 -4.92
N ARG A 133 -0.26 9.29 -5.28
CA ARG A 133 -0.13 9.94 -6.60
C ARG A 133 1.31 10.39 -6.89
N ARG A 134 2.01 10.96 -5.91
CA ARG A 134 3.42 11.35 -6.04
C ARG A 134 4.33 10.14 -6.28
N SER A 135 4.11 9.06 -5.53
CA SER A 135 4.91 7.83 -5.61
C SER A 135 4.73 7.13 -6.96
N LEU A 136 3.49 7.08 -7.46
CA LEU A 136 3.16 6.57 -8.79
C LEU A 136 3.83 7.40 -9.90
N ASN A 137 3.73 8.73 -9.82
CA ASN A 137 4.40 9.60 -10.80
C ASN A 137 5.92 9.45 -10.78
N GLN A 138 6.56 9.41 -9.60
CA GLN A 138 8.01 9.20 -9.51
C GLN A 138 8.43 7.87 -10.14
N SER A 139 7.69 6.79 -9.88
CA SER A 139 7.97 5.48 -10.45
C SER A 139 7.77 5.47 -11.97
N TYR A 140 6.66 6.03 -12.47
CA TYR A 140 6.42 6.20 -13.90
C TYR A 140 7.54 6.99 -14.58
N SER A 141 7.89 8.15 -14.03
CA SER A 141 8.94 9.02 -14.57
C SER A 141 10.28 8.30 -14.65
N ARG A 142 10.60 7.43 -13.67
CA ARG A 142 11.81 6.60 -13.71
C ARG A 142 11.75 5.56 -14.83
N VAL A 143 10.63 4.86 -14.99
CA VAL A 143 10.43 3.86 -16.04
C VAL A 143 10.58 4.49 -17.43
N MET A 144 9.94 5.64 -17.62
CA MET A 144 9.98 6.39 -18.89
C MET A 144 11.26 7.22 -19.04
N ARG A 145 12.22 7.14 -18.12
CA ARG A 145 13.48 7.93 -18.13
C ARG A 145 13.26 9.45 -18.26
N GLY A 146 12.13 9.94 -17.75
CA GLY A 146 11.72 11.33 -17.85
C GLY A 146 11.11 11.72 -19.21
N GLU A 147 11.02 10.79 -20.16
CA GLU A 147 10.26 10.98 -21.39
C GLU A 147 8.76 10.95 -21.03
N HIS A 148 7.98 11.94 -21.48
CA HIS A 148 6.55 12.11 -21.13
C HIS A 148 6.26 12.35 -19.62
N PRO A 149 6.73 13.46 -19.03
CA PRO A 149 6.48 13.76 -17.63
C PRO A 149 4.98 13.93 -17.36
N ILE A 150 4.50 13.32 -16.28
CA ILE A 150 3.13 13.50 -15.79
C ILE A 150 3.06 14.84 -15.04
N GLN A 151 2.15 15.71 -15.46
CA GLN A 151 1.84 16.93 -14.73
C GLN A 151 0.86 16.62 -13.60
N LEU A 152 1.35 16.60 -12.37
CA LEU A 152 0.50 16.50 -11.19
C LEU A 152 -0.10 17.88 -10.84
N PRO A 153 -1.35 17.95 -10.36
CA PRO A 153 -1.90 19.18 -9.80
C PRO A 153 -1.06 19.71 -8.63
N ASP A 154 -1.08 21.03 -8.41
CA ASP A 154 -0.24 21.71 -7.41
C ASP A 154 -0.39 21.14 -5.99
N GLU A 155 -1.61 20.75 -5.60
CA GLU A 155 -1.89 20.13 -4.29
C GLU A 155 -1.12 18.84 -4.03
N PHE A 156 -0.70 18.14 -5.09
CA PHE A 156 0.12 16.94 -5.00
C PHE A 156 1.62 17.25 -4.98
N ILE A 157 2.02 18.38 -5.55
CA ILE A 157 3.43 18.82 -5.58
C ILE A 157 3.79 19.48 -4.25
N ASN A 158 2.92 20.39 -3.79
CA ASN A 158 3.04 21.18 -2.58
C ASN A 158 1.82 20.89 -1.68
N PRO A 159 1.82 19.78 -0.92
CA PRO A 159 0.70 19.47 -0.04
C PRO A 159 0.50 20.59 0.98
N PRO A 160 -0.75 20.97 1.29
CA PRO A 160 -1.01 21.94 2.34
C PRO A 160 -0.42 21.43 3.66
N VAL A 161 0.33 22.29 4.35
CA VAL A 161 0.85 21.97 5.68
C VAL A 161 -0.37 21.86 6.62
N PRO A 162 -0.53 20.77 7.38
CA PRO A 162 -1.58 20.69 8.38
C PRO A 162 -1.48 21.89 9.31
N ASN A 163 -2.58 22.65 9.46
CA ASN A 163 -2.64 23.74 10.43
C ASN A 163 -2.48 23.15 11.83
N LEU A 164 -1.25 23.19 12.35
CA LEU A 164 -0.95 23.03 13.77
C LEU A 164 -1.41 24.30 14.51
N GLU A 165 -2.72 24.57 14.51
CA GLU A 165 -3.28 25.50 15.49
C GLU A 165 -3.20 24.80 16.85
N SER A 166 -2.19 25.21 17.61
CA SER A 166 -1.94 24.79 18.98
C SER A 166 -3.17 25.07 19.84
N PRO A 167 -3.59 24.17 20.76
CA PRO A 167 -4.44 24.59 21.86
C PRO A 167 -3.54 25.33 22.87
N MET A 168 -3.30 26.62 22.64
CA MET A 168 -3.06 27.54 23.74
C MET A 168 -4.40 28.19 24.07
N GLY A 169 -5.06 27.62 25.07
CA GLY A 169 -6.25 28.18 25.69
C GLY A 169 -6.23 27.85 27.19
N CYS A 170 -5.58 28.74 27.93
CA CYS A 170 -5.56 29.02 29.38
C CYS A 170 -6.02 27.96 30.38
#